data_AF-A0A7Y9TES3-F1
#
_entry.id   AF-A0A7Y9TES3-F1
#
_cell.length_a   1.000
_cell.length_b   1.000
_cell.length_c   1.000
_cell.angle_alpha   90.00
_cell.angle_beta   90.00
_cell.angle_gamma   90.00
#
_symmetry.space_group_name_H-M   'P 1'
#
loop_
_entity.id
_entity.type
_entity.pdbx_description
1 polymer ?
#
loop_
_entity_poly.entity_id
_entity_poly.type
_entity_poly.pdbx_seq_one_letter_code
_entity_poly.pdbx_strand_id
1 'polypeptide(L)'
;MTANDAQEMSELERLCDLGAAEVLMPREEFQASVGGHWGIDCVERLIAEFGSSREATVFRLASAYPGMAAAGLLCFRRTKGDQAKLESMMQYPQTSLFDFSSSAKSAAGIADPKYRRQSFHTSDDFPTTHTVRWNKSFDEDSIVYKVGPNGVMSSGEPLPNGIELKGILEVVQAPYQRDHADIEHPDILFYWRAA
;
A
#
# COMPACT_ATOMS: atom_id res chain seq x y z
N MET A 1 1.22 19.56 -19.73
CA MET A 1 1.95 18.63 -18.85
C MET A 1 2.33 17.43 -19.69
N THR A 2 3.63 17.31 -19.97
CA THR A 2 4.19 16.11 -20.59
C THR A 2 4.30 15.00 -19.54
N ALA A 3 4.46 13.74 -19.98
CA ALA A 3 4.71 12.63 -19.06
C ALA A 3 6.01 12.83 -18.25
N ASN A 4 6.95 13.61 -18.78
CA ASN A 4 8.22 13.94 -18.14
C ASN A 4 8.00 14.90 -16.94
N ASP A 5 7.19 15.94 -17.13
CA ASP A 5 6.87 16.91 -16.06
C ASP A 5 6.20 16.22 -14.85
N ALA A 6 5.33 15.23 -15.11
CA ALA A 6 4.64 14.47 -14.07
C ALA A 6 5.60 13.56 -13.28
N GLN A 7 6.62 13.01 -13.96
CA GLN A 7 7.64 12.18 -13.33
C GLN A 7 8.58 13.04 -12.47
N GLU A 8 9.02 14.18 -12.99
CA GLU A 8 9.87 15.14 -12.25
C GLU A 8 9.18 15.69 -11.00
N MET A 9 7.89 16.05 -11.10
CA MET A 9 7.11 16.48 -9.93
C MET A 9 6.97 15.39 -8.87
N SER A 10 6.72 14.16 -9.29
CA SER A 10 6.62 13.02 -8.37
C SER A 10 7.95 12.72 -7.68
N GLU A 11 9.07 12.92 -8.37
CA GLU A 11 10.40 12.76 -7.81
C GLU A 11 10.73 13.88 -6.81
N LEU A 12 10.38 15.13 -7.13
CA LEU A 12 10.54 16.27 -6.21
C LEU A 12 9.71 16.10 -4.93
N GLU A 13 8.45 15.67 -5.06
CA GLU A 13 7.59 15.37 -3.91
C GLU A 13 8.22 14.30 -3.01
N ARG A 14 8.72 13.21 -3.61
CA ARG A 14 9.43 12.15 -2.88
C ARG A 14 10.67 12.67 -2.15
N LEU A 15 11.44 13.58 -2.76
CA LEU A 15 12.62 14.17 -2.13
C LEU A 15 12.25 15.10 -0.98
N CYS A 16 11.15 15.85 -1.10
CA CYS A 16 10.61 16.66 -0.01
C CYS A 16 10.18 15.78 1.17
N ASP A 17 9.48 14.67 0.92
CA ASP A 17 9.05 13.73 1.96
C ASP A 17 10.25 13.12 2.68
N LEU A 18 11.30 12.73 1.93
CA LEU A 18 12.54 12.23 2.50
C LEU A 18 13.26 13.29 3.35
N GLY A 19 13.33 14.52 2.87
CA GLY A 19 13.91 15.63 3.62
C GLY A 19 13.16 15.92 4.91
N ALA A 20 11.83 15.94 4.87
CA ALA A 20 10.99 16.12 6.06
C ALA A 20 11.17 14.97 7.06
N ALA A 21 11.26 13.73 6.57
CA ALA A 21 11.52 12.56 7.41
C ALA A 21 12.91 12.63 8.07
N GLU A 22 13.93 13.12 7.37
CA GLU A 22 15.28 13.27 7.93
C GLU A 22 15.34 14.36 9.01
N VAL A 23 14.58 15.44 8.86
CA VAL A 23 14.51 16.51 9.87
C VAL A 23 13.77 16.05 11.12
N LEU A 24 12.67 15.30 10.98
CA LEU A 24 11.84 14.87 12.11
C LEU A 24 12.35 13.58 12.79
N MET A 25 12.87 12.65 11.99
CA MET A 25 13.31 11.32 12.42
C MET A 25 14.70 11.03 11.84
N PRO A 26 15.78 11.67 12.30
CA PRO A 26 17.13 11.51 11.75
C PRO A 26 17.54 10.04 11.66
N ARG A 27 18.16 9.61 10.55
CA ARG A 27 18.30 8.19 10.22
C ARG A 27 19.06 7.42 11.28
N GLU A 28 20.18 7.97 11.72
CA GLU A 28 21.08 7.33 12.69
C GLU A 28 20.39 7.19 14.07
N GLU A 29 19.71 8.24 14.53
CA GLU A 29 18.94 8.23 15.77
C GLU A 29 17.77 7.25 15.68
N PHE A 30 17.02 7.29 14.58
CA PHE A 30 15.91 6.37 14.34
C PHE A 30 16.37 4.92 14.32
N GLN A 31 17.47 4.60 13.63
CA GLN A 31 18.07 3.26 13.63
C GLN A 31 18.48 2.81 15.04
N ALA A 32 19.11 3.70 15.82
CA ALA A 32 19.48 3.42 17.21
C ALA A 32 18.25 3.13 18.07
N SER A 33 17.16 3.89 17.90
CA SER A 33 15.91 3.74 18.63
C SER A 33 15.11 2.50 18.21
N VAL A 34 15.18 2.08 16.94
CA VAL A 34 14.63 0.79 16.49
C VAL A 34 15.43 -0.37 17.07
N GLY A 35 16.76 -0.25 17.10
CA GLY A 35 17.68 -1.29 17.54
C GLY A 35 17.60 -2.52 16.62
N GLY A 36 17.35 -3.69 17.21
CA GLY A 36 17.20 -4.96 16.47
C GLY A 36 15.78 -5.32 16.05
N HIS A 37 14.77 -4.53 16.43
CA HIS A 37 13.35 -4.91 16.30
C HIS A 37 12.68 -4.15 15.15
N TRP A 38 12.90 -4.63 13.94
CA TRP A 38 12.37 -4.04 12.71
C TRP A 38 10.98 -4.61 12.37
N GLY A 39 9.94 -4.01 12.92
CA GLY A 39 8.55 -4.37 12.67
C GLY A 39 7.55 -3.27 13.03
N ILE A 40 6.30 -3.41 12.60
CA ILE A 40 5.22 -2.46 12.90
C ILE A 40 4.92 -2.42 14.41
N ASP A 41 5.24 -3.49 15.14
CA ASP A 41 5.05 -3.59 16.59
C ASP A 41 5.82 -2.52 17.38
N CYS A 42 6.97 -2.04 16.88
CA CYS A 42 7.75 -0.99 17.54
C CYS A 42 7.29 0.45 17.21
N VAL A 43 6.36 0.61 16.26
CA VAL A 43 5.96 1.92 15.72
C VAL A 43 5.34 2.84 16.77
N GLU A 44 4.49 2.35 17.67
CA GLU A 44 3.87 3.20 18.70
C GLU A 44 4.89 3.85 19.63
N ARG A 45 5.95 3.12 19.97
CA ARG A 45 7.05 3.65 20.76
C ARG A 45 7.82 4.72 19.99
N LEU A 46 8.10 4.48 18.71
CA LEU A 46 8.82 5.43 17.85
C LEU A 46 7.98 6.70 17.58
N ILE A 47 6.66 6.59 17.47
CA ILE A 47 5.75 7.73 17.42
C ILE A 47 5.90 8.59 18.68
N ALA A 48 5.87 7.97 19.86
CA ALA A 48 6.00 8.68 21.13
C ALA A 48 7.37 9.38 21.28
N GLU A 49 8.41 8.81 20.68
CA GLU A 49 9.78 9.35 20.71
C GLU A 49 10.01 10.50 19.73
N PHE A 50 9.58 10.34 18.48
CA PHE A 50 9.85 11.32 17.41
C PHE A 50 8.67 12.26 17.09
N GLY A 51 7.51 12.06 17.70
CA GLY A 51 6.33 12.91 17.49
C GLY A 51 5.77 12.86 16.06
N SER A 52 5.90 11.73 15.38
CA SER A 52 5.44 11.53 13.99
C SER A 52 4.10 10.78 13.91
N SER A 53 3.47 10.76 12.73
CA SER A 53 2.28 9.94 12.50
C SER A 53 2.66 8.48 12.27
N ARG A 54 1.76 7.53 12.58
CA ARG A 54 1.99 6.10 12.34
C ARG A 54 2.41 5.79 10.89
N GLU A 55 1.79 6.45 9.92
CA GLU A 55 2.16 6.29 8.50
C GLU A 55 3.59 6.74 8.23
N ALA A 56 3.95 7.95 8.68
CA ALA A 56 5.29 8.50 8.51
C ALA A 56 6.35 7.62 9.21
N THR A 57 6.05 7.11 10.41
CA THR A 57 6.95 6.21 11.15
C THR A 57 7.14 4.88 10.42
N VAL A 58 6.07 4.28 9.86
CA VAL A 58 6.16 3.03 9.08
C VAL A 58 6.96 3.25 7.78
N PHE A 59 6.76 4.38 7.10
CA PHE A 59 7.56 4.71 5.92
C PHE A 59 9.02 4.94 6.29
N ARG A 60 9.27 5.59 7.43
CA ARG A 60 10.63 5.77 7.96
C ARG A 60 11.27 4.44 8.31
N LEU A 61 10.53 3.50 8.89
CA LEU A 61 10.98 2.15 9.19
C LEU A 61 11.52 1.44 7.94
N ALA A 62 10.83 1.54 6.81
CA ALA A 62 11.34 1.01 5.54
C ALA A 62 12.56 1.80 5.04
N SER A 63 12.49 3.13 4.98
CA SER A 63 13.58 3.94 4.41
C SER A 63 14.87 3.96 5.23
N ALA A 64 14.80 3.65 6.53
CA ALA A 64 15.93 3.57 7.44
C ALA A 64 16.41 2.12 7.67
N TYR A 65 15.72 1.12 7.11
CA TYR A 65 16.12 -0.28 7.26
C TYR A 65 17.50 -0.52 6.63
N PRO A 66 18.46 -1.16 7.33
CA PRO A 66 19.81 -1.38 6.81
C PRO A 66 19.91 -2.48 5.74
N GLY A 67 18.82 -3.20 5.47
CA GLY A 67 18.75 -4.19 4.40
C GLY A 67 17.66 -3.83 3.40
N MET A 68 17.04 -4.84 2.79
CA MET A 68 15.95 -4.62 1.84
C MET A 68 14.59 -4.59 2.54
N ALA A 69 13.93 -3.43 2.53
CA ALA A 69 12.58 -3.26 3.03
C ALA A 69 11.75 -2.28 2.17
N ALA A 70 10.44 -2.45 2.22
CA ALA A 70 9.46 -1.59 1.59
C ALA A 70 8.25 -1.38 2.51
N ALA A 71 7.64 -0.21 2.45
CA ALA A 71 6.38 0.09 3.11
C ALA A 71 5.48 0.91 2.20
N GLY A 72 4.18 0.93 2.51
CA GLY A 72 3.26 1.78 1.78
C GLY A 72 1.82 1.62 2.22
N LEU A 73 0.96 2.41 1.58
CA LEU A 73 -0.47 2.38 1.76
C LEU A 73 -1.12 1.61 0.61
N LEU A 74 -2.06 0.72 0.93
CA LEU A 74 -2.92 0.03 -0.03
C LEU A 74 -4.37 0.44 0.23
N CYS A 75 -5.10 0.61 -0.87
CA CYS A 75 -6.49 0.99 -0.86
C CYS A 75 -7.32 0.00 -1.66
N PHE A 76 -8.43 -0.46 -1.10
CA PHE A 76 -9.35 -1.33 -1.81
C PHE A 76 -10.19 -0.50 -2.80
N ARG A 77 -9.94 -0.65 -4.10
CA ARG A 77 -10.66 0.11 -5.12
C ARG A 77 -10.70 -0.56 -6.49
N ARG A 78 -11.69 -0.17 -7.29
CA ARG A 78 -11.75 -0.46 -8.74
C ARG A 78 -10.80 0.43 -9.52
N THR A 79 -10.45 0.02 -10.74
CA THR A 79 -9.73 0.92 -11.64
C THR A 79 -10.67 2.03 -12.13
N LYS A 80 -10.10 3.18 -12.55
CA LYS A 80 -10.89 4.27 -13.14
C LYS A 80 -11.71 3.79 -14.36
N GLY A 81 -11.15 2.87 -15.15
CA GLY A 81 -11.84 2.29 -16.31
C GLY A 81 -13.03 1.42 -15.91
N ASP A 82 -12.88 0.59 -14.88
CA ASP A 82 -13.97 -0.26 -14.38
C ASP A 82 -15.07 0.59 -13.72
N GLN A 83 -14.69 1.65 -13.02
CA GLN A 83 -15.61 2.59 -12.41
C GLN A 83 -16.43 3.35 -13.47
N ALA A 84 -15.78 3.87 -14.52
CA ALA A 84 -16.45 4.54 -15.63
C ALA A 84 -17.40 3.62 -16.40
N LYS A 85 -17.03 2.33 -16.57
CA LYS A 85 -17.92 1.32 -17.15
C LYS A 85 -19.13 1.05 -16.27
N LEU A 86 -18.95 0.95 -14.96
CA LEU A 86 -20.04 0.75 -14.03
C LEU A 86 -21.01 1.94 -14.05
N GLU A 87 -20.48 3.17 -14.04
CA GLU A 87 -21.28 4.41 -14.09
C GLU A 87 -22.05 4.53 -15.40
N SER A 88 -21.44 4.19 -16.55
CA SER A 88 -22.14 4.23 -17.83
C SER A 88 -23.26 3.20 -17.93
N MET A 89 -23.08 2.01 -17.35
CA MET A 89 -24.14 0.99 -17.25
C MET A 89 -25.30 1.43 -16.35
N MET A 90 -25.01 2.15 -15.26
CA MET A 90 -26.04 2.68 -14.36
C MET A 90 -26.80 3.86 -14.96
N GLN A 91 -26.15 4.68 -15.79
CA GLN A 91 -26.78 5.84 -16.46
C GLN A 91 -27.64 5.44 -17.65
N TYR A 92 -27.29 4.36 -18.36
CA TYR A 92 -28.06 3.84 -19.48
C TYR A 92 -28.38 2.36 -19.23
N PRO A 93 -29.42 2.05 -18.43
CA PRO A 93 -29.88 0.68 -18.29
C PRO A 93 -30.44 0.23 -19.64
N GLN A 94 -29.58 -0.34 -20.49
CA GLN A 94 -29.99 -1.05 -21.68
C GLN A 94 -30.90 -2.17 -21.19
N THR A 95 -32.20 -2.03 -21.41
CA THR A 95 -33.21 -3.07 -21.16
C THR A 95 -32.95 -4.22 -22.12
N SER A 96 -31.93 -5.02 -21.84
CA SER A 96 -31.77 -6.32 -22.48
C SER A 96 -32.90 -7.21 -21.96
N LEU A 97 -33.82 -7.56 -22.85
CA LEU A 97 -34.96 -8.45 -22.60
C LEU A 97 -34.54 -9.91 -22.30
N PHE A 98 -33.25 -10.19 -22.23
CA PHE A 98 -32.68 -11.48 -21.90
C PHE A 98 -31.55 -11.30 -20.88
N ASP A 99 -31.88 -11.23 -19.59
CA ASP A 99 -30.87 -11.45 -18.55
C ASP A 99 -31.51 -12.17 -17.36
N PHE A 100 -31.66 -13.49 -17.53
CA PHE A 100 -31.95 -14.39 -16.42
C PHE A 100 -30.64 -14.76 -15.72
N SER A 101 -30.62 -14.54 -14.40
CA SER A 101 -29.68 -15.06 -13.39
C SER A 101 -28.31 -14.38 -13.29
N SER A 102 -28.13 -13.64 -12.18
CA SER A 102 -26.95 -13.60 -11.29
C SER A 102 -25.51 -13.46 -11.84
N SER A 103 -25.28 -13.30 -13.15
CA SER A 103 -23.96 -13.33 -13.80
C SER A 103 -23.62 -12.06 -14.62
N ALA A 104 -24.45 -11.02 -14.57
CA ALA A 104 -24.30 -9.83 -15.41
C ALA A 104 -23.00 -9.03 -15.16
N LYS A 105 -22.42 -9.09 -13.95
CA LYS A 105 -21.15 -8.40 -13.63
C LYS A 105 -19.95 -9.01 -14.36
N SER A 106 -19.89 -10.34 -14.44
CA SER A 106 -18.84 -11.09 -15.13
C SER A 106 -18.98 -11.00 -16.65
N ALA A 107 -20.21 -10.92 -17.18
CA ALA A 107 -20.49 -10.78 -18.60
C ALA A 107 -20.11 -9.40 -19.18
N ALA A 108 -20.13 -8.34 -18.35
CA ALA A 108 -19.74 -6.98 -18.75
C ALA A 108 -18.23 -6.70 -18.67
N GLY A 109 -17.42 -7.67 -18.22
CA GLY A 109 -15.97 -7.50 -18.06
C GLY A 109 -15.58 -6.43 -17.03
N ILE A 110 -16.41 -6.22 -15.99
CA ILE A 110 -16.08 -5.36 -14.85
C ILE A 110 -15.34 -6.22 -13.83
N ALA A 111 -14.08 -5.89 -13.58
CA ALA A 111 -13.28 -6.60 -12.58
C ALA A 111 -13.72 -6.22 -11.15
N ASP A 112 -13.64 -7.19 -10.25
CA ASP A 112 -13.86 -6.93 -8.83
C ASP A 112 -12.78 -5.98 -8.26
N PRO A 113 -13.12 -5.17 -7.22
CA PRO A 113 -12.16 -4.29 -6.58
C PRO A 113 -11.00 -5.10 -5.97
N LYS A 114 -9.81 -4.50 -5.93
CA LYS A 114 -8.61 -5.11 -5.34
C LYS A 114 -7.82 -4.08 -4.58
N TYR A 115 -6.94 -4.52 -3.69
CA TYR A 115 -5.98 -3.62 -3.05
C TYR A 115 -5.00 -3.05 -4.08
N ARG A 116 -4.92 -1.72 -4.14
CA ARG A 116 -4.03 -0.97 -5.02
C ARG A 116 -3.14 -0.06 -4.21
N ARG A 117 -1.86 -0.03 -4.56
CA ARG A 117 -0.86 0.87 -4.01
C ARG A 117 -1.25 2.34 -4.16
N GLN A 118 -1.12 3.10 -3.07
CA GLN A 118 -1.17 4.56 -3.05
C GLN A 118 0.19 5.19 -2.79
N SER A 119 1.00 4.57 -1.94
CA SER A 119 2.38 5.01 -1.66
C SER A 119 3.33 3.82 -1.66
N PHE A 120 4.61 4.10 -1.85
CA PHE A 120 5.67 3.08 -1.83
C PHE A 120 6.99 3.72 -1.42
N HIS A 121 7.47 3.34 -0.25
CA HIS A 121 8.70 3.80 0.36
C HIS A 121 9.63 2.61 0.52
N THR A 122 10.90 2.78 0.20
CA THR A 122 11.87 1.68 0.19
C THR A 122 13.15 2.08 0.89
N SER A 123 13.89 1.09 1.38
CA SER A 123 15.29 1.29 1.79
C SER A 123 16.19 1.57 0.59
N ASP A 124 17.41 2.02 0.86
CA ASP A 124 18.42 2.32 -0.18
C ASP A 124 18.88 1.04 -0.91
N ASP A 125 18.92 -0.09 -0.20
CA ASP A 125 19.32 -1.40 -0.74
C ASP A 125 18.19 -2.10 -1.53
N PHE A 126 17.04 -1.46 -1.66
CA PHE A 126 15.89 -2.06 -2.32
C PHE A 126 16.02 -1.98 -3.85
N PRO A 127 16.05 -3.11 -4.58
CA PRO A 127 16.23 -3.11 -6.02
C PRO A 127 15.08 -2.39 -6.74
N THR A 128 15.43 -1.52 -7.69
CA THR A 128 14.43 -0.82 -8.53
C THR A 128 13.57 -1.77 -9.36
N THR A 129 14.09 -2.97 -9.64
CA THR A 129 13.36 -4.06 -10.32
C THR A 129 12.25 -4.66 -9.47
N HIS A 130 12.33 -4.54 -8.15
CA HIS A 130 11.46 -5.20 -7.18
C HIS A 130 10.28 -4.32 -6.73
N THR A 131 9.67 -3.54 -7.62
CA THR A 131 8.61 -2.59 -7.24
C THR A 131 7.20 -3.19 -7.27
N VAL A 132 6.37 -2.84 -6.29
CA VAL A 132 4.91 -3.07 -6.37
C VAL A 132 4.33 -2.02 -7.32
N ARG A 133 4.09 -2.35 -8.59
CA ARG A 133 3.50 -1.41 -9.55
C ARG A 133 2.11 -0.93 -9.10
N TRP A 134 1.76 0.31 -9.44
CA TRP A 134 0.47 0.97 -9.13
C TRP A 134 -0.78 0.11 -9.40
N ASN A 135 -0.78 -0.63 -10.51
CA ASN A 135 -1.91 -1.45 -10.97
C ASN A 135 -1.78 -2.92 -10.56
N LYS A 136 -1.00 -3.23 -9.53
CA LYS A 136 -0.81 -4.59 -9.05
C LYS A 136 -1.29 -4.70 -7.61
N SER A 137 -1.79 -5.88 -7.29
CA SER A 137 -2.34 -6.24 -5.99
C SER A 137 -1.58 -7.44 -5.47
N PHE A 138 -1.65 -7.64 -4.16
CA PHE A 138 -1.29 -8.91 -3.54
C PHE A 138 -2.24 -10.01 -4.02
N ASP A 139 -1.81 -11.26 -3.86
CA ASP A 139 -2.65 -12.44 -4.05
C ASP A 139 -3.86 -12.35 -3.10
N GLU A 140 -5.01 -12.85 -3.52
CA GLU A 140 -6.24 -12.83 -2.71
C GLU A 140 -6.08 -13.68 -1.44
N ASP A 141 -5.17 -14.65 -1.44
CA ASP A 141 -4.83 -15.44 -0.25
C ASP A 141 -3.87 -14.72 0.72
N SER A 142 -3.32 -13.57 0.35
CA SER A 142 -2.40 -12.76 1.16
C SER A 142 -3.04 -12.26 2.45
N ILE A 143 -2.24 -12.07 3.51
CA ILE A 143 -2.71 -11.40 4.74
C ILE A 143 -3.27 -9.99 4.51
N VAL A 144 -2.94 -9.35 3.38
CA VAL A 144 -3.52 -8.07 2.95
C VAL A 144 -5.06 -8.12 2.88
N TYR A 145 -5.64 -9.26 2.50
CA TYR A 145 -7.10 -9.43 2.41
C TYR A 145 -7.73 -9.96 3.71
N LYS A 146 -6.91 -10.26 4.72
CA LYS A 146 -7.35 -10.85 5.99
C LYS A 146 -7.25 -9.88 7.17
N VAL A 147 -6.72 -8.68 6.93
CA VAL A 147 -6.52 -7.65 7.94
C VAL A 147 -7.85 -7.24 8.57
N GLY A 148 -7.94 -7.46 9.87
CA GLY A 148 -9.08 -7.05 10.69
C GLY A 148 -8.85 -5.71 11.38
N PRO A 149 -9.85 -5.23 12.15
CA PRO A 149 -9.76 -3.97 12.89
C PRO A 149 -8.74 -4.00 14.04
N ASN A 150 -8.27 -5.18 14.43
CA ASN A 150 -7.43 -5.35 15.62
C ASN A 150 -6.08 -5.96 15.26
N GLY A 151 -5.03 -5.17 15.47
CA GLY A 151 -3.65 -5.64 15.55
C GLY A 151 -2.88 -5.68 14.24
N VAL A 152 -1.59 -5.93 14.38
CA VAL A 152 -0.68 -6.19 13.26
C VAL A 152 -0.81 -7.66 12.88
N MET A 153 -1.01 -7.95 11.60
CA MET A 153 -0.89 -9.30 11.05
C MET A 153 0.47 -9.47 10.41
N SER A 154 1.09 -10.63 10.56
CA SER A 154 2.41 -10.94 10.01
C SER A 154 2.41 -12.28 9.30
N SER A 155 3.07 -12.37 8.15
CA SER A 155 3.16 -13.58 7.32
C SER A 155 4.41 -13.55 6.43
N GLY A 156 4.90 -14.74 6.06
CA GLY A 156 6.04 -14.90 5.16
C GLY A 156 5.59 -14.88 3.70
N GLU A 157 5.59 -13.70 3.06
CA GLU A 157 5.02 -13.51 1.73
C GLU A 157 5.99 -12.77 0.78
N PRO A 158 5.93 -13.05 -0.52
CA PRO A 158 6.63 -12.25 -1.51
C PRO A 158 5.91 -10.93 -1.77
N LEU A 159 6.64 -9.94 -2.29
CA LEU A 159 6.02 -8.75 -2.87
C LEU A 159 5.39 -9.06 -4.25
N PRO A 160 4.29 -8.38 -4.62
CA PRO A 160 3.69 -8.48 -5.95
C PRO A 160 4.69 -8.21 -7.09
N ASN A 161 4.41 -8.75 -8.29
CA ASN A 161 5.22 -8.69 -9.53
C ASN A 161 6.29 -9.77 -9.71
N GLY A 162 6.07 -10.98 -9.18
CA GLY A 162 6.89 -12.14 -9.54
C GLY A 162 8.26 -12.15 -8.89
N ILE A 163 8.40 -11.44 -7.76
CA ILE A 163 9.55 -11.57 -6.88
C ILE A 163 9.35 -12.87 -6.12
N GLU A 164 10.17 -13.90 -6.40
CA GLU A 164 10.12 -15.17 -5.65
C GLU A 164 10.71 -15.04 -4.24
N LEU A 165 11.39 -13.92 -3.98
CA LEU A 165 11.96 -13.64 -2.67
C LEU A 165 10.84 -13.44 -1.65
N LYS A 166 10.76 -14.38 -0.72
CA LYS A 166 9.90 -14.28 0.45
C LYS A 166 10.53 -13.35 1.48
N GLY A 167 9.71 -12.52 2.08
CA GLY A 167 10.08 -11.70 3.23
C GLY A 167 9.00 -11.78 4.29
N ILE A 168 9.20 -11.04 5.36
CA ILE A 168 8.19 -10.85 6.40
C ILE A 168 7.33 -9.68 5.97
N LEU A 169 6.06 -9.96 5.68
CA LEU A 169 5.02 -8.97 5.41
C LEU A 169 4.25 -8.73 6.70
N GLU A 170 4.14 -7.48 7.11
CA GLU A 170 3.32 -7.02 8.22
C GLU A 170 2.29 -6.04 7.69
N VAL A 171 1.04 -6.18 8.15
CA VAL A 171 -0.09 -5.39 7.67
C VAL A 171 -0.92 -4.94 8.86
N VAL A 172 -1.35 -3.68 8.82
CA VAL A 172 -2.24 -3.09 9.82
C VAL A 172 -3.23 -2.15 9.12
N GLN A 173 -4.41 -1.99 9.68
CA GLN A 173 -5.33 -0.96 9.22
C GLN A 173 -4.68 0.43 9.31
N ALA A 174 -4.80 1.22 8.25
CA ALA A 174 -4.31 2.60 8.24
C ALA A 174 -5.09 3.43 9.27
N PRO A 175 -4.41 4.31 10.04
CA PRO A 175 -5.06 5.12 11.06
C PRO A 175 -6.09 6.08 10.47
N TYR A 176 -5.83 6.57 9.25
CA TYR A 176 -6.76 7.39 8.50
C TYR A 176 -7.47 6.54 7.44
N GLN A 177 -8.78 6.67 7.39
CA GLN A 177 -9.63 6.02 6.39
C GLN A 177 -10.25 7.11 5.53
N ARG A 178 -10.21 6.94 4.21
CA ARG A 178 -10.87 7.87 3.29
C ARG A 178 -12.39 7.77 3.45
N ASP A 179 -13.10 8.85 3.15
CA ASP A 179 -14.57 8.92 3.29
C ASP A 179 -15.34 7.81 2.51
N HIS A 180 -14.71 7.25 1.48
CA HIS A 180 -15.23 6.20 0.62
C HIS A 180 -14.45 4.88 0.76
N ALA A 181 -13.73 4.69 1.87
CA ALA A 181 -13.10 3.42 2.17
C ALA A 181 -14.18 2.33 2.33
N ASP A 182 -13.85 1.13 1.84
CA ASP A 182 -14.74 -0.01 2.00
C ASP A 182 -14.77 -0.43 3.47
N ILE A 183 -15.96 -0.75 3.99
CA ILE A 183 -16.16 -1.09 5.41
C ILE A 183 -15.51 -2.44 5.73
N GLU A 184 -15.55 -3.39 4.79
CA GLU A 184 -14.99 -4.74 4.96
C GLU A 184 -13.52 -4.79 4.54
N HIS A 185 -13.10 -3.88 3.64
CA HIS A 185 -11.73 -3.80 3.13
C HIS A 185 -11.14 -2.39 3.33
N PRO A 186 -10.75 -2.04 4.58
CA PRO A 186 -10.27 -0.71 4.90
C PRO A 186 -8.93 -0.41 4.21
N ASP A 187 -8.56 0.86 4.16
CA ASP A 187 -7.20 1.25 3.77
C ASP A 187 -6.20 0.69 4.78
N ILE A 188 -5.08 0.16 4.28
CA ILE A 188 -4.11 -0.60 5.07
C ILE A 188 -2.69 -0.11 4.83
N LEU A 189 -1.90 -0.12 5.88
CA LEU A 189 -0.45 0.03 5.81
C LEU A 189 0.18 -1.35 5.74
N PHE A 190 1.19 -1.49 4.89
CA PHE A 190 2.05 -2.65 4.90
C PHE A 190 3.50 -2.24 5.14
N TYR A 191 4.24 -3.15 5.77
CA TYR A 191 5.69 -3.14 5.89
C TYR A 191 6.19 -4.51 5.47
N TRP A 192 7.17 -4.55 4.59
CA TRP A 192 7.79 -5.76 4.10
C TRP A 192 9.29 -5.65 4.26
N ARG A 193 9.93 -6.71 4.77
CA ARG A 193 11.39 -6.81 4.79
C ARG A 193 11.85 -8.17 4.33
N ALA A 194 12.97 -8.21 3.63
CA ALA A 194 13.64 -9.46 3.30
C ALA A 194 13.98 -10.23 4.58
N ALA A 195 13.77 -11.55 4.54
CA ALA A 195 14.12 -12.47 5.62
C ALA A 195 15.65 -12.71 5.67
#